data_AF-A0A3R7ZMY5-F1
#
_entry.id   AF-A0A3R7ZMY5-F1
#
_cell.length_a   1.000
_cell.length_b   1.000
_cell.length_c   1.000
_cell.angle_alpha   90.00
_cell.angle_beta   90.00
_cell.angle_gamma   90.00
#
_symmetry.space_group_name_H-M   'P 1'
#
loop_
_entity.id
_entity.type
_entity.pdbx_description
1 polymer ?
#
loop_
_entity_poly.entity_id
_entity_poly.type
_entity_poly.pdbx_seq_one_letter_code
_entity_poly.pdbx_strand_id
1 'polypeptide(L)'
;MPWLLWWANAVVKDVVDQGVFHYKDSWEHPSQVLKWRQCRRQRRCNIRCLAEAHDDVDKKARRRLYDRKKQKKKVDELRKLQNLVTDLVAKASQLKYFKQSMLPWKEIAIALGRETAESFDSNRMLRGDLFQLENLAADVSRWVAVMSHAPTVPKQHFSLRYTSLPKSESARHLGFDWITKHLFYNLQREVDHCHFPSTHDPYLSVRAEPIDDTHVISHASQRVEPVAFHIAVQCMRKMVLQYPGSIEELDPTTPDMTYLRYRAAVGHNEYFENTLMREFQEDDRYTIVVLIISEDDKYPTSGLRRNWTQWVQVEPVDATHSVIRQGTTWFGLRDATRSLTIEDSTTFGPQIAACKDEDHKLAAYALLLQGSMALVAEDENAEFRRLAIEFQSASVTPH
;
A
#
# COMPACT_ATOMS: atom_id res chain seq x y z
N MET A 1 -54.59 -24.96 -54.80
CA MET A 1 -54.95 -24.47 -56.14
C MET A 1 -54.54 -25.52 -57.16
N PRO A 2 -55.55 -26.14 -57.78
CA PRO A 2 -55.47 -27.19 -58.79
C PRO A 2 -55.65 -26.61 -60.20
N TRP A 3 -55.13 -27.27 -61.24
CA TRP A 3 -55.69 -27.30 -62.61
C TRP A 3 -55.23 -28.65 -63.21
N LEU A 4 -56.13 -29.64 -63.28
CA LEU A 4 -56.96 -29.99 -64.44
C LEU A 4 -56.13 -30.59 -65.60
N LEU A 5 -56.14 -31.91 -65.85
CA LEU A 5 -57.22 -32.79 -66.35
C LEU A 5 -57.30 -32.85 -67.89
N TRP A 6 -57.88 -33.98 -68.31
CA TRP A 6 -58.55 -34.27 -69.59
C TRP A 6 -57.70 -34.80 -70.75
N TRP A 7 -58.11 -35.81 -71.52
CA TRP A 7 -59.19 -36.81 -71.46
C TRP A 7 -59.13 -37.63 -72.77
N ALA A 8 -59.89 -38.74 -72.81
CA ALA A 8 -60.43 -39.42 -74.01
C ALA A 8 -59.45 -40.29 -74.84
N ASN A 9 -59.76 -41.49 -75.33
CA ASN A 9 -61.02 -42.19 -75.71
C ASN A 9 -60.79 -43.71 -75.45
N ALA A 10 -61.70 -44.58 -74.96
CA ALA A 10 -63.13 -44.81 -75.15
C ALA A 10 -63.53 -45.41 -76.53
N VAL A 11 -64.10 -46.64 -76.48
CA VAL A 11 -65.04 -47.29 -77.44
C VAL A 11 -64.38 -47.85 -78.72
N VAL A 12 -64.51 -49.14 -79.05
CA VAL A 12 -65.60 -49.84 -79.80
C VAL A 12 -65.39 -51.36 -79.57
N LYS A 13 -66.26 -52.18 -78.96
CA LYS A 13 -67.61 -52.67 -79.30
C LYS A 13 -67.68 -53.70 -80.45
N ASP A 14 -68.23 -54.88 -80.12
CA ASP A 14 -69.03 -55.80 -80.95
C ASP A 14 -68.38 -56.69 -82.02
N VAL A 15 -69.13 -57.77 -82.31
CA VAL A 15 -68.94 -58.92 -83.24
C VAL A 15 -68.19 -60.09 -82.57
N VAL A 16 -68.81 -60.99 -81.79
CA VAL A 16 -70.02 -61.82 -82.00
C VAL A 16 -70.08 -62.42 -83.40
N ASP A 17 -69.87 -63.73 -83.40
CA ASP A 17 -70.43 -64.71 -84.33
C ASP A 17 -69.81 -64.93 -85.72
N GLN A 18 -69.91 -66.22 -86.07
CA GLN A 18 -70.04 -66.80 -87.40
C GLN A 18 -68.76 -67.23 -88.14
N GLY A 19 -68.62 -68.54 -88.20
CA GLY A 19 -67.76 -69.24 -89.15
C GLY A 19 -67.99 -70.75 -89.17
N VAL A 20 -69.24 -71.20 -88.99
CA VAL A 20 -69.66 -72.56 -89.35
C VAL A 20 -69.59 -72.68 -90.86
N PHE A 21 -68.74 -73.57 -91.38
CA PHE A 21 -68.85 -74.05 -92.76
C PHE A 21 -69.14 -75.56 -92.73
N HIS A 22 -70.39 -75.88 -93.03
CA HIS A 22 -70.84 -77.19 -93.49
C HIS A 22 -70.79 -77.19 -95.03
N TYR A 23 -70.16 -78.18 -95.69
CA TYR A 23 -70.86 -79.25 -96.41
C TYR A 23 -69.89 -80.20 -97.14
N LYS A 24 -70.33 -81.46 -97.15
CA LYS A 24 -69.94 -82.74 -97.77
C LYS A 24 -68.98 -82.81 -98.98
N ASP A 25 -68.17 -83.89 -98.93
CA ASP A 25 -67.84 -84.90 -99.95
C ASP A 25 -67.68 -84.43 -101.42
N SER A 26 -66.54 -84.64 -102.07
CA SER A 26 -66.23 -85.93 -102.71
C SER A 26 -64.76 -86.02 -103.18
N TRP A 27 -64.07 -87.09 -102.77
CA TRP A 27 -62.91 -87.81 -103.34
C TRP A 27 -61.82 -87.07 -104.14
N GLU A 28 -60.57 -87.03 -103.61
CA GLU A 28 -59.33 -87.16 -104.41
C GLU A 28 -58.06 -87.46 -103.54
N HIS A 29 -57.46 -88.63 -103.79
CA HIS A 29 -56.10 -89.17 -103.51
C HIS A 29 -55.37 -89.08 -102.11
N PRO A 30 -55.01 -90.23 -101.47
CA PRO A 30 -54.37 -90.31 -100.13
C PRO A 30 -52.95 -89.74 -99.93
N SER A 31 -52.21 -89.36 -100.98
CA SER A 31 -50.76 -89.03 -100.87
C SER A 31 -50.46 -87.55 -100.55
N GLN A 32 -51.41 -86.64 -100.72
CA GLN A 32 -51.20 -85.20 -100.52
C GLN A 32 -51.46 -84.72 -99.07
N VAL A 33 -52.27 -85.47 -98.30
CA VAL A 33 -52.63 -85.13 -96.91
C VAL A 33 -51.46 -85.35 -95.94
N LEU A 34 -50.56 -86.30 -96.22
CA LEU A 34 -49.37 -86.56 -95.39
C LEU A 34 -48.31 -85.45 -95.49
N LYS A 35 -48.05 -84.91 -96.69
CA LYS A 35 -47.06 -83.83 -96.89
C LYS A 35 -47.48 -82.53 -96.18
N TRP A 36 -48.77 -82.20 -96.21
CA TRP A 36 -49.31 -81.02 -95.50
C TRP A 36 -49.23 -81.15 -93.98
N ARG A 37 -49.47 -82.35 -93.43
CA ARG A 37 -49.35 -82.61 -91.98
C ARG A 37 -47.89 -82.55 -91.51
N GLN A 38 -46.93 -82.99 -92.32
CA GLN A 38 -45.50 -82.94 -91.98
C GLN A 38 -44.95 -81.49 -91.98
N CYS A 39 -45.32 -80.67 -92.96
CA CYS A 39 -44.86 -79.28 -93.04
C CYS A 39 -45.41 -78.38 -91.91
N ARG A 40 -46.69 -78.59 -91.51
CA ARG A 40 -47.28 -77.89 -90.35
C ARG A 40 -46.61 -78.26 -89.02
N ARG A 41 -46.14 -79.51 -88.88
CA ARG A 41 -45.42 -79.97 -87.67
C ARG A 41 -44.03 -79.34 -87.57
N GLN A 42 -43.30 -79.26 -88.68
CA GLN A 42 -41.95 -78.67 -88.72
C GLN A 42 -41.97 -77.15 -88.40
N ARG A 43 -42.94 -76.40 -88.95
CA ARG A 43 -43.08 -74.96 -88.64
C ARG A 43 -43.45 -74.69 -87.18
N ARG A 44 -44.28 -75.54 -86.56
CA ARG A 44 -44.61 -75.43 -85.12
C ARG A 44 -43.42 -75.69 -84.21
N CYS A 45 -42.54 -76.65 -84.55
CA CYS A 45 -41.32 -76.89 -83.79
C CYS A 45 -40.34 -75.70 -83.88
N ASN A 46 -40.15 -75.12 -85.07
CA ASN A 46 -39.21 -74.00 -85.24
C ASN A 46 -39.66 -72.72 -84.52
N ILE A 47 -40.96 -72.40 -84.56
CA ILE A 47 -41.52 -71.23 -83.85
C ILE A 47 -41.41 -71.41 -82.32
N ARG A 48 -41.61 -72.64 -81.83
CA ARG A 48 -41.51 -72.94 -80.41
C ARG A 48 -40.07 -72.84 -79.88
N CYS A 49 -39.09 -73.34 -80.63
CA CYS A 49 -37.67 -73.22 -80.26
C CYS A 49 -37.17 -71.77 -80.27
N LEU A 50 -37.64 -70.94 -81.21
CA LEU A 50 -37.30 -69.51 -81.26
C LEU A 50 -37.95 -68.71 -80.11
N ALA A 51 -39.18 -69.06 -79.72
CA ALA A 51 -39.86 -68.46 -78.58
C ALA A 51 -39.18 -68.79 -77.24
N GLU A 52 -38.76 -70.05 -77.05
CA GLU A 52 -38.05 -70.50 -75.84
C GLU A 52 -36.66 -69.83 -75.70
N ALA A 53 -35.94 -69.61 -76.81
CA ALA A 53 -34.66 -68.91 -76.81
C ALA A 53 -34.79 -67.39 -76.50
N HIS A 54 -35.83 -66.74 -77.02
CA HIS A 54 -36.13 -65.34 -76.71
C HIS A 54 -36.47 -65.15 -75.23
N ASP A 55 -37.27 -66.06 -74.65
CA ASP A 55 -37.67 -66.02 -73.24
C ASP A 55 -36.49 -66.19 -72.26
N ASP A 56 -35.49 -67.02 -72.61
CA ASP A 56 -34.30 -67.21 -71.76
C ASP A 56 -33.34 -66.01 -71.79
N VAL A 57 -33.19 -65.35 -72.96
CA VAL A 57 -32.45 -64.09 -73.09
C VAL A 57 -33.13 -62.98 -72.28
N ASP A 58 -34.45 -62.92 -72.33
CA ASP A 58 -35.24 -61.91 -71.66
C ASP A 58 -35.28 -62.10 -70.12
N LYS A 59 -35.20 -63.35 -69.63
CA LYS A 59 -34.97 -63.67 -68.22
C LYS A 59 -33.57 -63.26 -67.76
N LYS A 60 -32.52 -63.52 -68.55
CA LYS A 60 -31.14 -63.08 -68.24
C LYS A 60 -31.02 -61.55 -68.22
N ALA A 61 -31.68 -60.85 -69.14
CA ALA A 61 -31.73 -59.39 -69.18
C ALA A 61 -32.40 -58.83 -67.92
N ARG A 62 -33.56 -59.38 -67.52
CA ARG A 62 -34.26 -59.00 -66.28
C ARG A 62 -33.43 -59.21 -65.02
N ARG A 63 -32.67 -60.31 -64.93
CA ARG A 63 -31.81 -60.62 -63.79
C ARG A 63 -30.64 -59.64 -63.67
N ARG A 64 -29.98 -59.29 -64.78
CA ARG A 64 -28.92 -58.26 -64.83
C ARG A 64 -29.42 -56.88 -64.41
N LEU A 65 -30.65 -56.53 -64.81
CA LEU A 65 -31.30 -55.27 -64.43
C LEU A 65 -31.61 -55.21 -62.92
N TYR A 66 -32.07 -56.33 -62.35
CA TYR A 66 -32.28 -56.48 -60.91
C TYR A 66 -30.97 -56.35 -60.13
N ASP A 67 -29.91 -57.04 -60.55
CA ASP A 67 -28.60 -56.99 -59.91
C ASP A 67 -27.99 -55.58 -59.99
N ARG A 68 -28.09 -54.91 -61.14
CA ARG A 68 -27.66 -53.50 -61.30
C ARG A 68 -28.44 -52.56 -60.39
N LYS A 69 -29.75 -52.75 -60.22
CA LYS A 69 -30.58 -51.95 -59.31
C LYS A 69 -30.23 -52.21 -57.83
N LYS A 70 -29.96 -53.47 -57.47
CA LYS A 70 -29.51 -53.86 -56.12
C LYS A 70 -28.13 -53.29 -55.79
N GLN A 71 -27.20 -53.32 -56.74
CA GLN A 71 -25.86 -52.77 -56.58
C GLN A 71 -25.88 -51.24 -56.51
N LYS A 72 -26.73 -50.59 -57.32
CA LYS A 72 -26.96 -49.14 -57.22
C LYS A 72 -27.50 -48.74 -55.84
N LYS A 73 -28.49 -49.47 -55.30
CA LYS A 73 -28.99 -49.23 -53.93
C LYS A 73 -27.88 -49.34 -52.88
N LYS A 74 -27.04 -50.37 -52.95
CA LYS A 74 -25.89 -50.54 -52.05
C LYS A 74 -24.89 -49.38 -52.16
N VAL A 75 -24.58 -48.94 -53.37
CA VAL A 75 -23.67 -47.81 -53.61
C VAL A 75 -24.27 -46.50 -53.10
N ASP A 76 -25.57 -46.27 -53.32
CA ASP A 76 -26.28 -45.10 -52.81
C ASP A 76 -26.34 -45.10 -51.28
N GLU A 77 -26.52 -46.26 -50.66
CA GLU A 77 -26.50 -46.44 -49.21
C GLU A 77 -25.10 -46.22 -48.61
N LEU A 78 -24.06 -46.78 -49.23
CA LEU A 78 -22.67 -46.50 -48.86
C LEU A 78 -22.33 -45.02 -48.98
N ARG A 79 -22.79 -44.36 -50.06
CA ARG A 79 -22.59 -42.91 -50.24
C ARG A 79 -23.29 -42.10 -49.17
N LYS A 80 -24.52 -42.48 -48.78
CA LYS A 80 -25.23 -41.84 -47.66
C LYS A 80 -24.49 -42.00 -46.34
N LEU A 81 -23.99 -43.21 -46.06
CA LEU A 81 -23.21 -43.47 -44.84
C LEU A 81 -21.88 -42.70 -44.85
N GLN A 82 -21.19 -42.61 -45.98
CA GLN A 82 -19.98 -41.79 -46.12
C GLN A 82 -20.26 -40.30 -45.91
N ASN A 83 -21.36 -39.79 -46.46
CA ASN A 83 -21.79 -38.41 -46.25
C ASN A 83 -22.17 -38.14 -44.78
N LEU A 84 -22.79 -39.12 -44.12
CA LEU A 84 -23.11 -39.01 -42.69
C LEU A 84 -21.84 -39.00 -41.83
N VAL A 85 -20.87 -39.88 -42.12
CA VAL A 85 -19.60 -39.93 -41.40
C VAL A 85 -18.83 -38.62 -41.58
N THR A 86 -18.76 -38.09 -42.79
CA THR A 86 -18.08 -36.81 -43.05
C THR A 86 -18.75 -35.64 -42.33
N ASP A 87 -20.08 -35.58 -42.31
CA ASP A 87 -20.84 -34.55 -41.56
C ASP A 87 -20.64 -34.70 -40.04
N LEU A 88 -20.66 -35.92 -39.50
CA LEU A 88 -20.41 -36.18 -38.08
C LEU A 88 -18.98 -35.85 -37.68
N VAL A 89 -17.99 -36.14 -38.53
CA VAL A 89 -16.59 -35.78 -38.30
C VAL A 89 -16.42 -34.26 -38.32
N ALA A 90 -17.07 -33.55 -39.24
CA ALA A 90 -17.04 -32.08 -39.30
C ALA A 90 -17.71 -31.43 -38.08
N LYS A 91 -18.84 -31.98 -37.61
CA LYS A 91 -19.51 -31.52 -36.38
C LYS A 91 -18.67 -31.83 -35.13
N ALA A 92 -18.05 -33.00 -35.07
CA ALA A 92 -17.17 -33.37 -33.96
C ALA A 92 -15.91 -32.49 -33.92
N SER A 93 -15.32 -32.15 -35.07
CA SER A 93 -14.16 -31.26 -35.12
C SER A 93 -14.52 -29.83 -34.72
N GLN A 94 -15.69 -29.31 -35.14
CA GLN A 94 -16.21 -28.02 -34.66
C GLN A 94 -16.41 -28.02 -33.14
N LEU A 95 -17.08 -29.03 -32.58
CA LEU A 95 -17.29 -29.13 -31.13
C LEU A 95 -15.97 -29.25 -30.35
N LYS A 96 -14.98 -29.95 -30.91
CA LYS A 96 -13.64 -30.07 -30.32
C LYS A 96 -12.92 -28.72 -30.32
N TYR A 97 -13.01 -27.96 -31.41
CA TYR A 97 -12.47 -26.60 -31.50
C TYR A 97 -13.13 -25.67 -30.48
N PHE A 98 -14.47 -25.66 -30.37
CA PHE A 98 -15.20 -24.87 -29.37
C PHE A 98 -14.83 -25.23 -27.93
N LYS A 99 -14.59 -26.52 -27.62
CA LYS A 99 -14.10 -26.94 -26.30
C LYS A 99 -12.64 -26.54 -26.02
N GLN A 100 -11.82 -26.38 -27.06
CA GLN A 100 -10.42 -25.96 -26.93
C GLN A 100 -10.28 -24.43 -26.88
N SER A 101 -11.19 -23.68 -27.51
CA SER A 101 -11.18 -22.22 -27.52
C SER A 101 -11.87 -21.57 -26.33
N MET A 102 -12.69 -22.31 -25.58
CA MET A 102 -13.30 -21.83 -24.33
C MET A 102 -12.43 -22.22 -23.14
N LEU A 103 -12.05 -21.24 -22.32
CA LEU A 103 -11.48 -21.51 -21.01
C LEU A 103 -12.46 -22.39 -20.22
N PRO A 104 -12.00 -23.48 -19.59
CA PRO A 104 -12.86 -24.32 -18.79
C PRO A 104 -13.55 -23.48 -17.71
N TRP A 105 -14.88 -23.53 -17.62
CA TRP A 105 -15.62 -22.85 -16.56
C TRP A 105 -15.12 -23.18 -15.15
N LYS A 106 -14.54 -24.37 -14.98
CA LYS A 106 -13.84 -24.76 -13.75
C LYS A 106 -12.66 -23.85 -13.43
N GLU A 107 -11.83 -23.51 -14.43
CA GLU A 107 -10.68 -22.62 -14.24
C GLU A 107 -11.14 -21.19 -13.96
N ILE A 108 -12.17 -20.71 -14.67
CA ILE A 108 -12.79 -19.40 -14.41
C ILE A 108 -13.35 -19.34 -12.99
N ALA A 109 -14.10 -20.36 -12.55
CA ALA A 109 -14.66 -20.41 -11.20
C ALA A 109 -13.57 -20.47 -10.11
N ILE A 110 -12.46 -21.19 -10.35
CA ILE A 110 -11.31 -21.20 -9.45
C ILE A 110 -10.64 -19.84 -9.39
N ALA A 111 -10.42 -19.18 -10.54
CA ALA A 111 -9.82 -17.85 -10.60
C ALA A 111 -10.69 -16.81 -9.86
N LEU A 112 -12.00 -16.78 -10.12
CA LEU A 112 -12.95 -15.92 -9.42
C LEU A 112 -13.00 -16.24 -7.92
N GLY A 113 -12.93 -17.51 -7.54
CA GLY A 113 -12.88 -17.92 -6.13
C GLY A 113 -11.62 -17.42 -5.41
N ARG A 114 -10.46 -17.47 -6.07
CA ARG A 114 -9.20 -16.92 -5.55
C ARG A 114 -9.27 -15.41 -5.40
N GLU A 115 -9.70 -14.71 -6.45
CA GLU A 115 -9.84 -13.25 -6.45
C GLU A 115 -10.83 -12.77 -5.39
N THR A 116 -11.93 -13.52 -5.19
CA THR A 116 -12.89 -13.26 -4.12
C THR A 116 -12.27 -13.44 -2.74
N ALA A 117 -11.50 -14.52 -2.53
CA ALA A 117 -10.80 -14.75 -1.26
C ALA A 117 -9.76 -13.65 -0.97
N GLU A 118 -8.95 -13.27 -1.96
CA GLU A 118 -8.00 -12.16 -1.86
C GLU A 118 -8.69 -10.83 -1.55
N SER A 119 -9.85 -10.58 -2.17
CA SER A 119 -10.66 -9.39 -1.87
C SER A 119 -11.22 -9.40 -0.44
N PHE A 120 -11.64 -10.56 0.08
CA PHE A 120 -12.12 -10.69 1.45
C PHE A 120 -10.99 -10.47 2.47
N ASP A 121 -9.83 -11.07 2.24
CA ASP A 121 -8.66 -10.90 3.10
C ASP A 121 -8.19 -9.44 3.10
N SER A 122 -8.13 -8.80 1.93
CA SER A 122 -7.81 -7.38 1.80
C SER A 122 -8.84 -6.50 2.53
N ASN A 123 -10.14 -6.77 2.37
CA ASN A 123 -11.18 -6.00 3.05
C ASN A 123 -11.09 -6.15 4.58
N ARG A 124 -10.79 -7.36 5.06
CA ARG A 124 -10.61 -7.63 6.48
C ARG A 124 -9.41 -6.87 7.05
N MET A 125 -8.28 -6.87 6.33
CA MET A 125 -7.10 -6.08 6.72
C MET A 125 -7.43 -4.59 6.78
N LEU A 126 -8.02 -4.04 5.71
CA LEU A 126 -8.38 -2.61 5.65
C LEU A 126 -9.35 -2.19 6.76
N ARG A 127 -10.32 -3.05 7.12
CA ARG A 127 -11.20 -2.79 8.29
C ARG A 127 -10.43 -2.78 9.60
N GLY A 128 -9.44 -3.66 9.75
CA GLY A 128 -8.53 -3.66 10.88
C GLY A 128 -7.74 -2.37 10.95
N ASP A 129 -7.14 -1.95 9.84
CA ASP A 129 -6.37 -0.71 9.75
C ASP A 129 -7.24 0.52 10.05
N LEU A 130 -8.47 0.56 9.52
CA LEU A 130 -9.44 1.61 9.76
C LEU A 130 -9.76 1.72 11.26
N PHE A 131 -10.03 0.60 11.93
CA PHE A 131 -10.26 0.57 13.38
C PHE A 131 -9.07 1.10 14.18
N GLN A 132 -7.83 0.76 13.78
CA GLN A 132 -6.63 1.28 14.44
C GLN A 132 -6.49 2.79 14.25
N LEU A 133 -6.75 3.30 13.04
CA LEU A 133 -6.70 4.73 12.74
C LEU A 133 -7.79 5.51 13.48
N GLU A 134 -9.01 4.96 13.61
CA GLU A 134 -10.09 5.58 14.38
C GLU A 134 -9.72 5.71 15.87
N ASN A 135 -9.16 4.66 16.46
CA ASN A 135 -8.69 4.70 17.85
C ASN A 135 -7.56 5.72 18.03
N LEU A 136 -6.60 5.75 17.11
CA LEU A 136 -5.51 6.71 17.12
C LEU A 136 -6.03 8.16 17.02
N ALA A 137 -6.96 8.41 16.10
CA ALA A 137 -7.57 9.73 15.92
C ALA A 137 -8.32 10.17 17.19
N ALA A 138 -9.04 9.25 17.85
CA ALA A 138 -9.74 9.53 19.10
C ALA A 138 -8.75 9.86 20.25
N ASP A 139 -7.67 9.10 20.37
CA ASP A 139 -6.64 9.32 21.39
C ASP A 139 -5.90 10.64 21.18
N VAL A 140 -5.47 10.93 19.95
CA VAL A 140 -4.80 12.19 19.60
C VAL A 140 -5.75 13.37 19.80
N SER A 141 -7.02 13.26 19.38
CA SER A 141 -8.00 14.32 19.58
C SER A 141 -8.23 14.63 21.05
N ARG A 142 -8.33 13.59 21.89
CA ARG A 142 -8.46 13.74 23.35
C ARG A 142 -7.22 14.41 23.94
N TRP A 143 -6.04 13.96 23.55
CA TRP A 143 -4.76 14.53 24.01
C TRP A 143 -4.62 16.00 23.61
N VAL A 144 -4.84 16.35 22.35
CA VAL A 144 -4.78 17.74 21.87
C VAL A 144 -5.79 18.64 22.59
N ALA A 145 -7.00 18.14 22.88
CA ALA A 145 -7.99 18.89 23.66
C ALA A 145 -7.49 19.20 25.08
N VAL A 146 -6.84 18.24 25.76
CA VAL A 146 -6.23 18.46 27.08
C VAL A 146 -5.12 19.51 27.00
N MET A 147 -4.21 19.40 26.02
CA MET A 147 -3.12 20.37 25.84
C MET A 147 -3.61 21.78 25.52
N SER A 148 -4.66 21.90 24.71
CA SER A 148 -5.20 23.19 24.27
C SER A 148 -5.96 23.92 25.38
N HIS A 149 -6.48 23.18 26.36
CA HIS A 149 -7.23 23.72 27.49
C HIS A 149 -6.39 23.93 28.76
N ALA A 150 -5.11 23.53 28.79
CA ALA A 150 -4.21 23.72 29.91
C ALA A 150 -4.01 25.22 30.23
N PRO A 151 -4.51 25.73 31.38
CA PRO A 151 -4.54 27.15 31.68
C PRO A 151 -3.45 27.50 32.70
N THR A 152 -2.18 27.58 32.31
CA THR A 152 -1.15 28.01 33.30
C THR A 152 0.19 28.50 32.75
N VAL A 153 0.40 28.62 31.44
CA VAL A 153 1.62 29.26 30.92
C VAL A 153 1.23 30.54 30.21
N PRO A 154 1.68 31.73 30.69
CA PRO A 154 1.47 32.99 30.01
C PRO A 154 1.78 32.88 28.52
N LYS A 155 1.00 33.61 27.71
CA LYS A 155 1.09 33.56 26.23
C LYS A 155 2.52 33.85 25.71
N GLN A 156 3.38 34.44 26.54
CA GLN A 156 4.77 34.80 26.24
C GLN A 156 5.72 33.59 26.19
N HIS A 157 5.43 32.46 26.85
CA HIS A 157 6.27 31.24 26.82
C HIS A 157 5.52 30.06 26.18
N PHE A 158 4.99 30.30 24.98
CA PHE A 158 4.11 29.38 24.24
C PHE A 158 4.73 28.00 23.96
N SER A 159 6.06 27.95 23.79
CA SER A 159 6.85 26.74 23.54
C SER A 159 6.75 25.68 24.65
N LEU A 160 6.44 26.08 25.89
CA LEU A 160 6.44 25.21 27.07
C LEU A 160 5.04 24.76 27.52
N ARG A 161 4.01 24.98 26.70
CA ARG A 161 2.67 24.40 26.88
C ARG A 161 2.61 22.93 26.52
N TYR A 162 3.58 22.45 25.76
CA TYR A 162 3.56 21.14 25.13
C TYR A 162 4.45 20.13 25.84
N THR A 163 4.15 19.89 27.11
CA THR A 163 4.95 19.02 28.00
C THR A 163 4.24 17.72 28.38
N SER A 164 3.14 17.37 27.72
CA SER A 164 2.37 16.16 28.02
C SER A 164 2.40 15.13 26.89
N LEU A 165 2.45 13.86 27.26
CA LEU A 165 2.41 12.73 26.33
C LEU A 165 1.40 11.68 26.76
N PRO A 166 0.60 11.15 25.81
CA PRO A 166 -0.37 10.12 26.12
C PRO A 166 0.30 8.77 26.40
N LYS A 167 -0.46 7.85 27.00
CA LYS A 167 -0.01 6.48 27.25
C LYS A 167 0.09 5.62 25.98
N SER A 168 -0.72 5.92 24.97
CA SER A 168 -0.85 5.13 23.72
C SER A 168 0.39 5.25 22.83
N GLU A 169 1.03 4.14 22.48
CA GLU A 169 2.31 4.11 21.76
C GLU A 169 2.24 4.77 20.36
N SER A 170 1.17 4.52 19.62
CA SER A 170 0.96 5.13 18.31
C SER A 170 0.74 6.64 18.40
N ALA A 171 0.05 7.11 19.44
CA ALA A 171 -0.16 8.54 19.68
C ALA A 171 1.13 9.25 20.16
N ARG A 172 2.02 8.56 20.85
CA ARG A 172 3.29 9.13 21.35
C ARG A 172 4.23 9.54 20.23
N HIS A 173 4.38 8.72 19.19
CA HIS A 173 5.22 9.05 18.04
C HIS A 173 4.74 10.31 17.33
N LEU A 174 3.43 10.45 17.14
CA LEU A 174 2.81 11.68 16.63
C LEU A 174 3.02 12.85 17.60
N GLY A 175 2.92 12.60 18.90
CA GLY A 175 3.20 13.58 19.94
C GLY A 175 4.62 14.11 19.88
N PHE A 176 5.62 13.23 19.79
CA PHE A 176 7.02 13.63 19.67
C PHE A 176 7.26 14.50 18.43
N ASP A 177 6.76 14.07 17.27
CA ASP A 177 6.90 14.80 16.01
C ASP A 177 6.25 16.18 16.11
N TRP A 178 5.03 16.25 16.66
CA TRP A 178 4.29 17.49 16.80
C TRP A 178 4.96 18.47 17.77
N ILE A 179 5.37 18.01 18.96
CA ILE A 179 6.04 18.84 19.97
C ILE A 179 7.34 19.42 19.41
N THR A 180 8.18 18.57 18.82
CA THR A 180 9.51 18.99 18.32
C THR A 180 9.40 19.91 17.10
N LYS A 181 8.50 19.62 16.15
CA LYS A 181 8.23 20.54 15.03
C LYS A 181 7.67 21.88 15.52
N HIS A 182 6.84 21.86 16.56
CA HIS A 182 6.32 23.09 17.13
C HIS A 182 7.45 23.98 17.67
N LEU A 183 8.40 23.40 18.42
CA LEU A 183 9.58 24.13 18.89
C LEU A 183 10.41 24.66 17.72
N PHE A 184 10.67 23.81 16.73
CA PHE A 184 11.49 24.16 15.57
C PHE A 184 10.88 25.30 14.73
N TYR A 185 9.60 25.21 14.36
CA TYR A 185 8.97 26.24 13.53
C TYR A 185 8.70 27.56 14.28
N ASN A 186 8.63 27.53 15.62
CA ASN A 186 8.54 28.75 16.43
C ASN A 186 9.92 29.28 16.87
N LEU A 187 11.01 28.56 16.59
CA LEU A 187 12.34 28.88 17.08
C LEU A 187 12.78 30.29 16.66
N GLN A 188 12.46 30.72 15.44
CA GLN A 188 12.88 32.03 14.96
C GLN A 188 12.44 33.16 15.90
N ARG A 189 11.22 33.07 16.45
CA ARG A 189 10.72 34.06 17.42
C ARG A 189 11.56 34.05 18.70
N GLU A 190 11.95 32.87 19.19
CA GLU A 190 12.78 32.75 20.38
C GLU A 190 14.20 33.31 20.14
N VAL A 191 14.77 33.06 18.96
CA VAL A 191 16.06 33.62 18.54
C VAL A 191 15.99 35.15 18.47
N ASP A 192 14.94 35.71 17.89
CA ASP A 192 14.75 37.16 17.78
C ASP A 192 14.65 37.83 19.17
N HIS A 193 14.00 37.17 20.13
CA HIS A 193 13.89 37.65 21.52
C HIS A 193 15.22 37.67 22.29
N CYS A 194 16.21 36.89 21.85
CA CYS A 194 17.53 36.87 22.46
C CYS A 194 18.35 38.13 22.14
N HIS A 195 17.95 38.91 21.13
CA HIS A 195 18.63 40.13 20.69
C HIS A 195 20.12 39.94 20.42
N PHE A 196 20.48 38.86 19.73
CA PHE A 196 21.86 38.63 19.32
C PHE A 196 22.40 39.83 18.53
N PRO A 197 23.67 40.20 18.73
CA PRO A 197 24.27 41.25 17.95
C PRO A 197 24.24 40.89 16.46
N SER A 198 24.07 41.89 15.60
CA SER A 198 24.20 41.70 14.14
C SER A 198 25.62 41.33 13.73
N THR A 199 26.60 41.61 14.60
CA THR A 199 27.97 41.12 14.49
C THR A 199 28.08 39.71 15.08
N HIS A 200 29.01 38.90 14.57
CA HIS A 200 29.27 37.58 15.14
C HIS A 200 30.16 37.62 16.40
N ASP A 201 30.07 38.71 17.17
CA ASP A 201 30.81 38.87 18.41
C ASP A 201 30.28 37.90 19.48
N PRO A 202 31.14 37.46 20.43
CA PRO A 202 30.69 36.67 21.57
C PRO A 202 29.57 37.39 22.33
N TYR A 203 28.50 36.66 22.63
CA TYR A 203 27.35 37.18 23.34
C TYR A 203 26.95 36.20 24.45
N LEU A 204 26.58 36.76 25.60
CA LEU A 204 26.02 36.02 26.73
C LEU A 204 25.00 36.91 27.41
N SER A 205 23.77 36.41 27.54
CA SER A 205 22.68 37.11 28.23
C SER A 205 21.96 36.14 29.15
N VAL A 206 21.67 36.61 30.36
CA VAL A 206 20.77 35.94 31.30
C VAL A 206 19.71 36.94 31.72
N ARG A 207 18.45 36.57 31.55
CA ARG A 207 17.30 37.35 31.98
C ARG A 207 16.45 36.52 32.93
N ALA A 208 15.99 37.16 34.00
CA ALA A 208 15.06 36.56 34.94
C ALA A 208 13.78 37.39 34.98
N GLU A 209 12.63 36.75 34.80
CA GLU A 209 11.32 37.40 34.78
C GLU A 209 10.38 36.70 35.77
N PRO A 210 9.61 37.44 36.58
CA PRO A 210 8.63 36.84 37.49
C PRO A 210 7.44 36.31 36.68
N ILE A 211 6.91 35.14 37.05
CA ILE A 211 5.78 34.53 36.36
C ILE A 211 4.86 33.84 37.35
N ASP A 212 3.65 34.37 37.52
CA ASP A 212 2.65 33.90 38.50
C ASP A 212 3.25 33.70 39.91
N ASP A 213 3.34 32.45 40.39
CA ASP A 213 3.90 32.07 41.69
C ASP A 213 5.38 31.62 41.62
N THR A 214 6.02 31.78 40.47
CA THR A 214 7.38 31.34 40.19
C THR A 214 8.15 32.37 39.35
N HIS A 215 9.24 31.93 38.71
CA HIS A 215 10.05 32.73 37.81
C HIS A 215 10.46 31.92 36.59
N VAL A 216 10.83 32.62 35.54
CA VAL A 216 11.45 32.07 34.34
C VAL A 216 12.82 32.70 34.14
N ILE A 217 13.80 31.87 33.80
CA ILE A 217 15.12 32.31 33.39
C ILE A 217 15.29 32.02 31.91
N SER A 218 15.74 33.01 31.16
CA SER A 218 16.14 32.89 29.77
C SER A 218 17.63 33.15 29.64
N HIS A 219 18.37 32.16 29.16
CA HIS A 219 19.78 32.23 28.82
C HIS A 219 19.94 32.20 27.30
N ALA A 220 20.82 33.05 26.78
CA ALA A 220 21.19 33.06 25.38
C ALA A 220 22.70 33.29 25.22
N SER A 221 23.32 32.54 24.32
CA SER A 221 24.74 32.70 24.01
C SER A 221 25.00 32.61 22.49
N GLN A 222 26.02 33.34 22.04
CA GLN A 222 26.54 33.27 20.67
C GLN A 222 28.07 33.20 20.72
N ARG A 223 28.64 32.36 19.86
CA ARG A 223 30.09 32.34 19.61
C ARG A 223 30.39 31.92 18.18
N VAL A 224 31.57 32.28 17.70
CA VAL A 224 32.13 31.75 16.45
C VAL A 224 33.26 30.81 16.79
N GLU A 225 33.22 29.63 16.18
CA GLU A 225 34.28 28.64 16.29
C GLU A 225 35.03 28.52 14.96
N PRO A 226 36.37 28.42 14.98
CA PRO A 226 37.22 28.30 13.79
C PRO A 226 37.21 26.87 13.24
N VAL A 227 36.00 26.36 12.97
CA VAL A 227 35.78 25.04 12.39
C VAL A 227 34.74 25.12 11.26
N ALA A 228 34.90 24.26 10.26
CA ALA A 228 33.92 24.10 9.19
C ALA A 228 32.57 23.62 9.73
N PHE A 229 31.48 23.98 9.04
CA PHE A 229 30.10 23.70 9.44
C PHE A 229 29.84 22.25 9.87
N HIS A 230 30.25 21.28 9.05
CA HIS A 230 30.04 19.87 9.35
C HIS A 230 30.75 19.39 10.63
N ILE A 231 31.90 19.97 10.99
CA ILE A 231 32.61 19.67 12.24
C ILE A 231 31.85 20.26 13.42
N ALA A 232 31.39 21.51 13.31
CA ALA A 232 30.57 22.13 14.36
C ALA A 232 29.30 21.34 14.64
N VAL A 233 28.63 20.85 13.59
CA VAL A 233 27.45 19.98 13.70
C VAL A 233 27.77 18.69 14.46
N GLN A 234 28.88 18.01 14.13
CA GLN A 234 29.29 16.78 14.83
C GLN A 234 29.60 17.02 16.32
N CYS A 235 30.28 18.13 16.65
CA CYS A 235 30.52 18.53 18.03
C CYS A 235 29.20 18.76 18.78
N MET A 236 28.28 19.56 18.22
CA MET A 236 27.01 19.86 18.89
C MET A 236 26.12 18.61 19.04
N ARG A 237 26.11 17.71 18.06
CA ARG A 237 25.43 16.41 18.16
C ARG A 237 25.94 15.60 19.35
N LYS A 238 27.27 15.51 19.50
CA LYS A 238 27.89 14.74 20.60
C LYS A 238 27.65 15.40 21.96
N MET A 239 27.77 16.73 22.03
CA MET A 239 27.60 17.47 23.28
C MET A 239 26.15 17.51 23.77
N VAL A 240 25.17 17.55 22.87
CA VAL A 240 23.75 17.74 23.24
C VAL A 240 22.97 16.42 23.18
N LEU A 241 22.95 15.73 22.03
CA LEU A 241 22.13 14.52 21.84
C LEU A 241 22.73 13.27 22.49
N GLN A 242 24.05 13.24 22.63
CA GLN A 242 24.79 12.11 23.20
C GLN A 242 25.39 12.47 24.57
N TYR A 243 24.78 13.46 25.24
CA TYR A 243 25.23 13.90 26.56
C TYR A 243 25.20 12.72 27.55
N PRO A 244 26.34 12.38 28.19
CA PRO A 244 26.42 11.23 29.08
C PRO A 244 25.58 11.46 30.34
N GLY A 245 25.05 10.37 30.91
CA GLY A 245 24.30 10.42 32.18
C GLY A 245 22.81 10.14 32.08
N SER A 246 22.30 9.76 30.91
CA SER A 246 20.97 9.18 30.80
C SER A 246 20.91 7.85 31.55
N ILE A 247 19.82 7.64 32.28
CA ILE A 247 19.57 6.41 33.02
C ILE A 247 18.91 5.36 32.12
N GLU A 248 18.04 5.81 31.23
CA GLU A 248 17.14 4.93 30.46
C GLU A 248 16.71 5.62 29.16
N GLU A 249 16.64 4.84 28.07
CA GLU A 249 15.92 5.20 26.85
C GLU A 249 14.47 4.75 26.99
N LEU A 250 13.52 5.70 26.92
CA LEU A 250 12.14 5.47 27.32
C LEU A 250 11.28 4.87 26.20
N ASP A 251 11.41 5.37 24.98
CA ASP A 251 10.68 4.87 23.81
C ASP A 251 11.62 4.81 22.60
N PRO A 252 11.42 3.83 21.70
CA PRO A 252 12.10 3.84 20.41
C PRO A 252 11.66 5.10 19.64
N THR A 253 12.62 5.77 19.01
CA THR A 253 12.39 7.00 18.27
C THR A 253 12.99 6.90 16.87
N THR A 254 12.70 7.89 16.03
CA THR A 254 13.35 8.01 14.72
C THR A 254 14.82 8.39 14.88
N PRO A 255 15.71 8.12 13.90
CA PRO A 255 17.15 8.36 14.06
C PRO A 255 17.55 9.82 14.34
N ASP A 256 16.68 10.78 14.02
CA ASP A 256 16.85 12.21 14.26
C ASP A 256 16.37 12.65 15.66
N MET A 257 15.88 11.73 16.48
CA MET A 257 15.21 12.02 17.75
C MET A 257 15.69 11.07 18.83
N THR A 258 15.68 11.53 20.08
CA THR A 258 15.94 10.69 21.26
C THR A 258 15.00 11.08 22.40
N TYR A 259 14.55 10.08 23.16
CA TYR A 259 13.73 10.29 24.35
C TYR A 259 14.31 9.55 25.55
N LEU A 260 14.97 10.29 26.43
CA LEU A 260 15.83 9.76 27.48
C LEU A 260 15.39 10.26 28.86
N ARG A 261 15.63 9.45 29.89
CA ARG A 261 15.46 9.86 31.29
C ARG A 261 16.80 10.21 31.91
N TYR A 262 16.86 11.38 32.54
CA TYR A 262 18.03 11.84 33.30
C TYR A 262 17.72 11.94 34.79
N ARG A 263 18.76 11.80 35.63
CA ARG A 263 18.74 12.24 37.03
C ARG A 263 19.35 13.63 37.04
N ALA A 264 18.53 14.63 37.34
CA ALA A 264 18.93 16.02 37.46
C ALA A 264 19.05 16.42 38.93
N ALA A 265 19.85 17.44 39.19
CA ALA A 265 19.99 18.00 40.52
C ALA A 265 20.10 19.53 40.44
N VAL A 266 19.47 20.23 41.38
CA VAL A 266 19.63 21.66 41.58
C VAL A 266 19.86 21.90 43.07
N GLY A 267 21.10 22.28 43.42
CA GLY A 267 21.51 22.36 44.82
C GLY A 267 21.42 20.99 45.50
N HIS A 268 20.62 20.90 46.55
CA HIS A 268 20.37 19.65 47.28
C HIS A 268 19.16 18.86 46.75
N ASN A 269 18.46 19.40 45.75
CA ASN A 269 17.23 18.83 45.22
C ASN A 269 17.51 17.92 44.01
N GLU A 270 17.39 16.61 44.19
CA GLU A 270 17.48 15.62 43.12
C GLU A 270 16.08 15.29 42.56
N TYR A 271 16.00 15.12 41.24
CA TYR A 271 14.77 14.73 40.55
C TYR A 271 15.05 13.98 39.24
N PHE A 272 14.00 13.45 38.63
CA PHE A 272 14.06 12.80 37.33
C PHE A 272 13.35 13.66 36.29
N GLU A 273 13.94 13.74 35.11
CA GLU A 273 13.37 14.44 33.97
C GLU A 273 13.37 13.55 32.72
N ASN A 274 12.26 13.54 32.00
CA ASN A 274 12.16 12.89 30.71
C ASN A 274 12.44 13.93 29.64
N THR A 275 13.50 13.76 28.86
CA THR A 275 14.02 14.75 27.93
C THR A 275 13.82 14.27 26.50
N LEU A 276 13.05 15.02 25.73
CA LEU A 276 12.83 14.81 24.30
C LEU A 276 13.77 15.73 23.52
N MET A 277 14.56 15.15 22.63
CA MET A 277 15.52 15.87 21.80
C MET A 277 15.30 15.51 20.34
N ARG A 278 15.49 16.48 19.45
CA ARG A 278 15.45 16.25 18.01
C ARG A 278 16.40 17.17 17.27
N GLU A 279 17.04 16.63 16.24
CA GLU A 279 17.82 17.39 15.27
C GLU A 279 17.05 17.67 13.97
N PHE A 280 17.32 18.84 13.41
CA PHE A 280 16.83 19.29 12.13
C PHE A 280 18.02 19.75 11.30
N GLN A 281 18.12 19.24 10.09
CA GLN A 281 19.20 19.55 9.17
C GLN A 281 18.64 20.23 7.93
N GLU A 282 19.12 21.43 7.66
CA GLU A 282 18.90 22.21 6.44
C GLU A 282 20.26 22.41 5.74
N ASP A 283 20.26 23.00 4.54
CA ASP A 283 21.47 23.11 3.71
C ASP A 283 22.56 24.01 4.35
N ASP A 284 22.14 25.11 4.98
CA ASP A 284 22.99 26.14 5.57
C ASP A 284 22.73 26.33 7.07
N ARG A 285 21.97 25.43 7.69
CA ARG A 285 21.60 25.53 9.10
C ARG A 285 21.37 24.16 9.72
N TYR A 286 21.84 24.02 10.95
CA TYR A 286 21.60 22.84 11.75
C TYR A 286 21.02 23.24 13.10
N THR A 287 19.94 22.59 13.50
CA THR A 287 19.19 22.95 14.70
C THR A 287 18.93 21.75 15.57
N ILE A 288 19.16 21.89 16.88
CA ILE A 288 18.70 20.93 17.88
C ILE A 288 17.64 21.61 18.73
N VAL A 289 16.54 20.91 19.01
CA VAL A 289 15.55 21.32 20.01
C VAL A 289 15.50 20.28 21.12
N VAL A 290 15.39 20.76 22.35
CA VAL A 290 15.32 19.95 23.57
C VAL A 290 14.19 20.48 24.42
N LEU A 291 13.36 19.58 24.96
CA LEU A 291 12.28 19.92 25.88
C LEU A 291 12.04 18.80 26.88
N ILE A 292 11.70 19.17 28.11
CA ILE A 292 11.24 18.22 29.12
C ILE A 292 9.76 17.89 28.96
N ILE A 293 9.45 16.60 28.99
CA ILE A 293 8.10 16.07 29.11
C ILE A 293 7.77 15.91 30.59
N SER A 294 7.04 16.88 31.13
CA SER A 294 6.67 16.95 32.55
C SER A 294 5.43 16.13 32.91
N GLU A 295 4.59 15.78 31.94
CA GLU A 295 3.33 15.04 32.11
C GLU A 295 3.30 13.83 31.17
N ASP A 296 4.00 12.76 31.54
CA ASP A 296 4.03 11.52 30.77
C ASP A 296 3.16 10.44 31.42
N ASP A 297 2.05 10.07 30.80
CA ASP A 297 1.12 9.05 31.31
C ASP A 297 1.72 7.63 31.31
N LYS A 298 2.70 7.36 30.44
CA LYS A 298 3.37 6.05 30.34
C LYS A 298 4.54 5.98 31.32
N TYR A 299 5.32 7.05 31.42
CA TYR A 299 6.52 7.15 32.24
C TYR A 299 6.45 8.34 33.21
N PRO A 300 5.55 8.30 34.20
CA PRO A 300 5.37 9.42 35.11
C PRO A 300 6.64 9.70 35.90
N THR A 301 6.99 10.98 36.02
CA THR A 301 8.00 11.47 36.97
C THR A 301 7.30 11.81 38.29
N SER A 302 7.92 11.58 39.44
CA SER A 302 7.33 11.90 40.75
C SER A 302 8.26 12.80 41.56
N GLY A 303 7.69 13.55 42.51
CA GLY A 303 8.45 14.49 43.34
C GLY A 303 8.67 15.84 42.66
N LEU A 304 9.88 16.38 42.78
CA LEU A 304 10.27 17.68 42.23
C LEU A 304 10.38 17.62 40.71
N ARG A 305 10.03 18.72 40.05
CA ARG A 305 10.12 18.87 38.59
C ARG A 305 10.53 20.28 38.21
N ARG A 306 11.10 20.40 37.01
CA ARG A 306 11.41 21.68 36.36
C ARG A 306 11.03 21.62 34.90
N ASN A 307 10.30 22.62 34.43
CA ASN A 307 10.07 22.78 32.99
C ASN A 307 11.24 23.55 32.40
N TRP A 308 11.86 23.01 31.36
CA TRP A 308 12.84 23.73 30.57
C TRP A 308 12.86 23.28 29.11
N THR A 309 13.35 24.18 28.27
CA THR A 309 13.64 23.98 26.85
C THR A 309 15.01 24.51 26.53
N GLN A 310 15.68 23.87 25.58
CA GLN A 310 16.90 24.37 24.99
C GLN A 310 16.81 24.26 23.47
N TRP A 311 17.49 25.17 22.79
CA TRP A 311 17.73 25.07 21.38
C TRP A 311 19.19 25.42 21.07
N VAL A 312 19.70 24.83 20.00
CA VAL A 312 21.03 25.10 19.45
C VAL A 312 20.85 25.31 17.96
N GLN A 313 21.49 26.35 17.42
CA GLN A 313 21.53 26.64 16.00
C GLN A 313 22.99 26.81 15.58
N VAL A 314 23.39 26.12 14.53
CA VAL A 314 24.71 26.21 13.90
C VAL A 314 24.52 26.70 12.48
N GLU A 315 25.32 27.69 12.07
CA GLU A 315 25.30 28.24 10.70
C GLU A 315 26.75 28.44 10.22
N PRO A 316 27.04 28.26 8.92
CA PRO A 316 28.33 28.59 8.35
C PRO A 316 28.52 30.11 8.29
N VAL A 317 29.67 30.59 8.74
CA VAL A 317 30.12 31.97 8.50
C VAL A 317 30.94 32.02 7.21
N ASP A 318 31.86 31.06 7.07
CA ASP A 318 32.65 30.81 5.87
C ASP A 318 33.04 29.32 5.79
N ALA A 319 33.96 28.95 4.90
CA ALA A 319 34.41 27.56 4.73
C ALA A 319 35.09 26.95 5.98
N THR A 320 35.55 27.79 6.89
CA THR A 320 36.39 27.46 8.05
C THR A 320 35.85 27.96 9.38
N HIS A 321 34.78 28.76 9.39
CA HIS A 321 34.15 29.28 10.60
C HIS A 321 32.67 28.97 10.63
N SER A 322 32.18 28.65 11.83
CA SER A 322 30.77 28.41 12.09
C SER A 322 30.32 29.23 13.30
N VAL A 323 29.14 29.83 13.21
CA VAL A 323 28.50 30.50 14.35
C VAL A 323 27.59 29.51 15.06
N ILE A 324 27.67 29.50 16.38
CA ILE A 324 26.83 28.67 17.24
C ILE A 324 26.03 29.63 18.12
N ARG A 325 24.71 29.52 18.02
CA ARG A 325 23.75 30.21 18.89
C ARG A 325 23.04 29.18 19.74
N GLN A 326 22.85 29.48 21.01
CA GLN A 326 22.15 28.59 21.93
C GLN A 326 21.22 29.42 22.80
N GLY A 327 20.07 28.86 23.14
CA GLY A 327 19.16 29.45 24.10
C GLY A 327 18.56 28.38 24.99
N THR A 328 18.43 28.68 26.27
CA THR A 328 17.80 27.81 27.26
C THR A 328 16.81 28.63 28.06
N THR A 329 15.61 28.11 28.24
CA THR A 329 14.59 28.70 29.11
C THR A 329 14.22 27.68 30.17
N TRP A 330 14.23 28.07 31.45
CA TRP A 330 13.81 27.18 32.54
C TRP A 330 13.03 27.94 33.61
N PHE A 331 12.18 27.19 34.32
CA PHE A 331 11.34 27.70 35.39
C PHE A 331 11.94 27.37 36.77
N GLY A 332 11.40 27.99 37.82
CA GLY A 332 11.63 27.54 39.18
C GLY A 332 11.23 26.07 39.39
N LEU A 333 11.78 25.42 40.41
CA LEU A 333 11.38 24.07 40.78
C LEU A 333 9.93 24.08 41.27
N ARG A 334 9.23 22.97 41.08
CA ARG A 334 7.89 22.76 41.63
C ARG A 334 7.71 21.34 42.12
N ASP A 335 6.89 21.18 43.15
CA ASP A 335 6.38 19.88 43.57
C ASP A 335 4.99 19.63 42.96
N ALA A 336 4.27 18.61 43.44
CA ALA A 336 2.94 18.26 42.94
C ALA A 336 1.85 19.30 43.27
N THR A 337 2.13 20.23 44.20
CA THR A 337 1.16 21.15 44.81
C THR A 337 1.50 22.62 44.61
N ARG A 338 2.79 22.99 44.51
CA ARG A 338 3.23 24.39 44.45
C ARG A 338 4.59 24.55 43.78
N SER A 339 4.83 25.78 43.30
CA SER A 339 6.17 26.26 42.96
C SER A 339 7.00 26.48 44.23
N LEU A 340 8.30 26.16 44.16
CA LEU A 340 9.27 26.42 45.21
C LEU A 340 9.75 27.88 45.12
N THR A 341 10.27 28.42 46.23
CA THR A 341 10.87 29.76 46.21
C THR A 341 12.16 29.76 45.38
N ILE A 342 12.66 30.96 45.06
CA ILE A 342 13.90 31.10 44.28
C ILE A 342 15.06 30.41 45.02
N GLU A 343 15.14 30.59 46.34
CA GLU A 343 16.21 30.04 47.18
C GLU A 343 16.25 28.52 47.15
N ASP A 344 15.08 27.88 47.20
CA ASP A 344 14.96 26.42 47.17
C ASP A 344 15.07 25.87 45.74
N SER A 345 14.94 26.74 44.72
CA SER A 345 14.99 26.38 43.30
C SER A 345 16.38 26.57 42.66
N THR A 346 17.43 26.79 43.46
CA THR A 346 18.75 27.12 42.92
C THR A 346 19.91 26.66 43.81
N THR A 347 21.09 26.53 43.22
CA THR A 347 22.35 26.29 43.94
C THR A 347 22.80 27.50 44.75
N PHE A 348 22.29 28.70 44.46
CA PHE A 348 22.61 29.94 45.14
C PHE A 348 21.66 30.28 46.30
N GLY A 349 20.89 29.31 46.78
CA GLY A 349 19.89 29.52 47.84
C GLY A 349 20.40 30.32 49.05
N PRO A 350 21.57 29.97 49.64
CA PRO A 350 22.12 30.72 50.76
C PRO A 350 22.45 32.19 50.44
N GLN A 351 22.96 32.47 49.23
CA GLN A 351 23.30 33.83 48.80
C GLN A 351 22.04 34.68 48.56
N ILE A 352 21.01 34.07 47.98
CA ILE A 352 19.73 34.75 47.70
C ILE A 352 18.95 34.98 48.99
N ALA A 353 18.97 34.02 49.92
CA ALA A 353 18.36 34.16 51.25
C ALA A 353 18.97 35.31 52.07
N ALA A 354 20.23 35.68 51.80
CA ALA A 354 20.90 36.82 52.43
C ALA A 354 20.44 38.18 51.85
N CYS A 355 19.82 38.19 50.67
CA CYS A 355 19.26 39.39 50.06
C CYS A 355 17.98 39.80 50.81
N LYS A 356 18.02 40.95 51.50
CA LYS A 356 16.90 41.45 52.31
C LYS A 356 15.78 42.09 51.49
N ASP A 357 16.06 42.40 50.23
CA ASP A 357 15.15 43.10 49.34
C ASP A 357 14.50 42.08 48.39
N GLU A 358 13.28 41.68 48.74
CA GLU A 358 12.51 40.68 47.98
C GLU A 358 12.32 41.09 46.52
N ASP A 359 12.13 42.39 46.24
CA ASP A 359 11.90 42.90 44.89
C ASP A 359 13.16 42.77 44.01
N HIS A 360 14.34 42.71 44.63
CA HIS A 360 15.63 42.61 43.95
C HIS A 360 16.24 41.21 43.95
N LYS A 361 15.64 40.23 44.66
CA LYS A 361 16.16 38.85 44.70
C LYS A 361 16.29 38.23 43.32
N LEU A 362 15.31 38.45 42.45
CA LEU A 362 15.32 37.89 41.10
C LEU A 362 16.42 38.50 40.22
N ALA A 363 16.66 39.81 40.35
CA ALA A 363 17.77 40.48 39.67
C ALA A 363 19.13 40.02 40.20
N ALA A 364 19.27 39.86 41.52
CA ALA A 364 20.47 39.30 42.14
C ALA A 364 20.74 37.86 41.67
N TYR A 365 19.68 37.06 41.55
CA TYR A 365 19.78 35.70 40.99
C TYR A 365 20.26 35.71 39.54
N ALA A 366 19.71 36.58 38.68
CA ALA A 366 20.15 36.72 37.29
C ALA A 366 21.65 37.05 37.19
N LEU A 367 22.16 37.95 38.04
CA LEU A 367 23.58 38.30 38.07
C LEU A 367 24.47 37.14 38.49
N LEU A 368 24.06 36.37 39.51
CA LEU A 368 24.79 35.17 39.96
C LEU A 368 24.82 34.11 38.85
N LEU A 369 23.68 33.89 38.19
CA LEU A 369 23.59 33.00 37.06
C LEU A 369 24.47 33.47 35.90
N GLN A 370 24.51 34.76 35.59
CA GLN A 370 25.34 35.27 34.50
C GLN A 370 26.82 34.95 34.72
N GLY A 371 27.32 35.13 35.95
CA GLY A 371 28.69 34.73 36.29
C GLY A 371 28.91 33.21 36.19
N SER A 372 27.96 32.41 36.69
CA SER A 372 28.04 30.95 36.63
C SER A 372 27.98 30.41 35.20
N MET A 373 27.11 30.97 34.35
CA MET A 373 26.96 30.57 32.95
C MET A 373 28.18 30.94 32.13
N ALA A 374 28.87 32.04 32.45
CA ALA A 374 30.13 32.39 31.82
C ALA A 374 31.21 31.32 32.08
N LEU A 375 31.32 30.82 33.32
CA LEU A 375 32.25 29.75 33.67
C LEU A 375 31.89 28.42 32.98
N VAL A 376 30.61 28.05 33.00
CA VAL A 376 30.12 26.84 32.30
C VAL A 376 30.40 26.94 30.80
N ALA A 377 30.20 28.11 30.20
CA ALA A 377 30.50 28.33 28.78
C ALA A 377 32.00 28.15 28.47
N GLU A 378 32.91 28.51 29.37
CA GLU A 378 34.36 28.25 29.18
C GLU A 378 34.66 26.75 29.14
N ASP A 379 34.09 25.96 30.05
CA ASP A 379 34.24 24.51 30.10
C ASP A 379 33.62 23.83 28.86
N GLU A 380 32.40 24.23 28.48
CA GLU A 380 31.73 23.74 27.27
C GLU A 380 32.53 24.07 26.00
N ASN A 381 33.10 25.28 25.91
CA ASN A 381 33.94 25.67 24.79
C ASN A 381 35.26 24.87 24.74
N ALA A 382 35.85 24.55 25.90
CA ALA A 382 37.03 23.70 25.95
C ALA A 382 36.73 22.29 25.46
N GLU A 383 35.61 21.71 25.87
CA GLU A 383 35.15 20.40 25.41
C GLU A 383 34.82 20.41 23.91
N PHE A 384 34.15 21.47 23.43
CA PHE A 384 33.87 21.65 22.01
C PHE A 384 35.17 21.63 21.18
N ARG A 385 36.20 22.37 21.61
CA ARG A 385 37.50 22.41 20.91
C ARG A 385 38.20 21.06 20.93
N ARG A 386 38.11 20.32 22.04
CA ARG A 386 38.62 18.95 22.14
C ARG A 386 37.97 18.04 21.10
N LEU A 387 36.64 18.07 21.01
CA LEU A 387 35.87 17.29 20.03
C LEU A 387 36.14 17.73 18.60
N ALA A 388 36.30 19.03 18.35
CA ALA A 388 36.61 19.54 17.03
C ALA A 388 37.94 18.99 16.50
N ILE A 389 38.97 18.95 17.34
CA ILE A 389 40.28 18.35 16.99
C ILE A 389 40.11 16.85 16.69
N GLU A 390 39.33 16.13 17.52
CA GLU A 390 39.03 14.71 17.33
C GLU A 390 38.39 14.46 15.96
N PHE A 391 37.32 15.18 15.61
CA PHE A 391 36.60 15.01 14.35
C PHE A 391 37.38 15.49 13.13
N GLN A 392 38.14 16.57 13.24
CA GLN A 392 39.04 17.01 12.17
C GLN A 392 40.11 15.96 11.88
N SER A 393 40.69 15.34 12.93
CA SER A 393 41.70 14.30 12.76
C SER A 393 41.12 13.03 12.10
N ALA A 394 39.89 12.65 12.44
CA ALA A 394 39.19 11.52 11.83
C ALA A 394 38.77 11.78 10.37
N SER A 395 38.47 13.04 10.03
CA SER A 395 38.11 13.44 8.66
C SER A 395 39.32 13.48 7.72
N VAL A 396 40.54 13.57 8.26
CA VAL A 396 41.80 13.61 7.50
C VAL A 396 42.34 12.21 7.20
N THR A 397 41.87 11.14 7.85
CA THR A 397 42.24 9.76 7.51
C THR A 397 41.42 9.23 6.32
N PRO A 398 42.02 9.09 5.11
CA PRO A 398 41.38 8.46 3.98
C PRO A 398 41.76 6.96 4.01
N HIS A 399 40.77 6.09 4.11
CA HIS A 399 40.92 4.70 3.69
C HIS A 399 39.96 4.41 2.54
#